data_AF-A0A1Q6IDD7-F1
#
_entry.id   AF-A0A1Q6IDD7-F1
#
_cell.length_a   1.000
_cell.length_b   1.000
_cell.length_c   1.000
_cell.angle_alpha   90.00
_cell.angle_beta   90.00
_cell.angle_gamma   90.00
#
_symmetry.space_group_name_H-M   'P 1'
#
loop_
_entity.id
_entity.type
_entity.pdbx_description
1 polymer ?
#
loop_
_entity_poly.entity_id
_entity_poly.type
_entity_poly.pdbx_seq_one_letter_code
_entity_poly.pdbx_strand_id
1 'polypeptide(L)'
;MKNLESKLFLLIAFFIGTWGALFHAMQTGLIALGLIYNIVKYKDDFVRNIKKYKYYVAIPVIYILYSAVHTLIIVTSGKYAGLKPGFGIFEKEFLVFLLGVLYVISLKSFVSLRLLKQFLLCFCISVLTFNLVMLFHLGGENWFTAPQTVVQNLYASRFGGTKHFLNGEVYLDAQALQIYAAALIAYFFGIIRTKMGEKVIAFTAFALFVWLLSLTVTKSSILSFLCGFVIFNLYFFRKLSVWQRWMFIGVILLVGISGYIFRPASFDQRWIQLKQEIEDVNNGKLDGGSTLVPRIVFYQSCLKNIDSWGIWGLGVYTNVVSKQWYQASGNRVVASLTHSHNSYLQYWMLMGVVGLAFILSWFVYPVKSMICSKKYSFLALSLLVAFFIDSNFEVLLIVNDALPVVMFFLMMFYVFRDQFYALEHESD
;
A
#
# COMPACT_ATOMS: atom_id res chain seq x y z
N MET A 1 12.10 -25.07 21.85
CA MET A 1 11.90 -24.96 20.38
C MET A 1 10.99 -23.78 19.97
N LYS A 2 11.25 -22.54 20.44
CA LYS A 2 10.49 -21.30 20.09
C LYS A 2 11.13 -20.48 18.94
N ASN A 3 12.18 -21.01 18.30
CA ASN A 3 13.08 -20.21 17.47
C ASN A 3 12.74 -20.24 15.97
N LEU A 4 12.15 -21.33 15.45
CA LEU A 4 11.91 -21.45 14.00
C LEU A 4 10.73 -20.60 13.54
N GLU A 5 9.55 -20.69 14.19
CA GLU A 5 8.40 -19.86 13.80
C GLU A 5 8.68 -18.36 13.91
N SER A 6 9.40 -17.94 14.94
CA SER A 6 9.77 -16.54 15.15
C SER A 6 10.73 -16.07 14.05
N LYS A 7 11.75 -16.87 13.71
CA LYS A 7 12.69 -16.54 12.62
C LYS A 7 12.00 -16.51 11.26
N LEU A 8 11.12 -17.48 10.99
CA LEU A 8 10.36 -17.52 9.74
C LEU A 8 9.42 -16.32 9.63
N PHE A 9 8.75 -15.95 10.72
CA PHE A 9 7.90 -14.76 10.78
C PHE A 9 8.68 -13.47 10.51
N LEU A 10 9.89 -13.31 11.08
CA LEU A 10 10.75 -12.16 10.82
C LEU A 10 11.34 -12.18 9.39
N LEU A 11 11.69 -13.35 8.85
CA LEU A 11 12.11 -13.48 7.46
C LEU A 11 11.00 -13.05 6.50
N ILE A 12 9.76 -13.46 6.78
CA ILE A 12 8.58 -13.02 6.03
C ILE A 12 8.37 -11.52 6.19
N ALA A 13 8.58 -10.94 7.38
CA ALA A 13 8.54 -9.48 7.58
C ALA A 13 9.53 -8.75 6.66
N PHE A 14 10.74 -9.31 6.52
CA PHE A 14 11.76 -8.78 5.62
C PHE A 14 11.28 -8.84 4.16
N PHE A 15 10.73 -9.96 3.70
CA PHE A 15 10.20 -10.03 2.33
C PHE A 15 8.93 -9.22 2.11
N ILE A 16 8.06 -9.03 3.12
CA ILE A 16 6.89 -8.15 3.04
C ILE A 16 7.30 -6.67 2.91
N GLY A 17 8.52 -6.30 3.31
CA GLY A 17 9.12 -5.05 2.88
C GLY A 17 9.37 -5.02 1.37
N THR A 18 10.40 -4.30 0.91
CA THR A 18 10.56 -4.08 -0.54
C THR A 18 11.19 -5.25 -1.29
N TRP A 19 11.98 -6.10 -0.62
CA TRP A 19 12.64 -7.23 -1.26
C TRP A 19 11.68 -8.28 -1.83
N GLY A 20 10.45 -8.42 -1.31
CA GLY A 20 9.46 -9.35 -1.84
C GLY A 20 8.98 -9.03 -3.25
N ALA A 21 9.05 -7.76 -3.67
CA ALA A 21 8.72 -7.36 -5.03
C ALA A 21 9.67 -8.04 -6.06
N LEU A 22 10.96 -8.18 -5.73
CA LEU A 22 11.91 -8.89 -6.58
C LEU A 22 11.73 -10.41 -6.55
N PHE A 23 11.26 -10.94 -5.42
CA PHE A 23 11.26 -12.37 -5.12
C PHE A 23 9.86 -12.88 -4.77
N HIS A 24 8.85 -12.53 -5.57
CA HIS A 24 7.45 -12.87 -5.31
C HIS A 24 7.22 -14.36 -5.05
N ALA A 25 7.84 -15.23 -5.85
CA ALA A 25 7.72 -16.68 -5.69
C ALA A 25 8.28 -17.15 -4.35
N MET A 26 9.42 -16.59 -3.92
CA MET A 26 10.04 -16.90 -2.63
C MET A 26 9.18 -16.38 -1.46
N GLN A 27 8.69 -15.14 -1.53
CA GLN A 27 7.80 -14.58 -0.52
C GLN A 27 6.54 -15.44 -0.35
N THR A 28 5.89 -15.78 -1.46
CA THR A 28 4.69 -16.63 -1.51
C THR A 28 4.99 -18.01 -0.92
N GLY A 29 6.10 -18.64 -1.34
CA GLY A 29 6.53 -19.94 -0.84
C GLY A 29 6.83 -19.94 0.66
N LEU A 30 7.52 -18.92 1.17
CA LEU A 30 7.82 -18.78 2.61
C LEU A 30 6.55 -18.63 3.44
N ILE A 31 5.59 -17.83 2.98
CA ILE A 31 4.31 -17.66 3.69
C ILE A 31 3.50 -18.97 3.67
N ALA A 32 3.46 -19.68 2.54
CA ALA A 32 2.79 -20.98 2.44
C ALA A 32 3.43 -22.04 3.36
N LEU A 33 4.77 -22.13 3.37
CA LEU A 33 5.50 -23.00 4.28
C LEU A 33 5.24 -22.65 5.75
N GLY A 34 5.23 -21.35 6.08
CA GLY A 34 4.92 -20.88 7.42
C GLY A 34 3.49 -21.22 7.85
N LEU A 35 2.52 -21.07 6.96
CA LEU A 35 1.14 -21.47 7.21
C LEU A 35 1.03 -22.96 7.50
N ILE A 36 1.59 -23.81 6.64
CA ILE A 36 1.56 -25.27 6.82
C ILE A 36 2.22 -25.66 8.15
N TYR A 37 3.41 -25.12 8.43
CA TYR A 37 4.12 -25.37 9.68
C TYR A 37 3.28 -24.98 10.91
N ASN A 38 2.67 -23.79 10.89
CA ASN A 38 1.84 -23.30 11.99
C ASN A 38 0.58 -24.14 12.18
N ILE A 39 -0.08 -24.57 11.09
CA ILE A 39 -1.27 -25.44 11.16
C ILE A 39 -0.90 -26.79 11.79
N VAL A 40 0.21 -27.40 11.36
CA VAL A 40 0.63 -28.70 11.88
C VAL A 40 1.00 -28.60 13.36
N LYS A 41 1.74 -27.57 13.76
CA LYS A 41 2.22 -27.39 15.13
C LYS A 41 1.14 -26.91 16.10
N TYR A 42 0.27 -26.00 15.68
CA TYR A 42 -0.73 -25.32 16.51
C TYR A 42 -2.17 -25.64 16.07
N LYS A 43 -2.42 -26.87 15.63
CA LYS A 43 -3.69 -27.30 15.01
C LYS A 43 -4.94 -26.86 15.80
N ASP A 44 -4.99 -27.17 17.09
CA ASP A 44 -6.19 -26.90 17.92
C ASP A 44 -6.41 -25.40 18.12
N ASP A 45 -5.33 -24.65 18.35
CA ASP A 45 -5.38 -23.20 18.46
C ASP A 45 -5.79 -22.56 17.12
N PHE A 46 -5.29 -23.06 16.00
CA PHE A 46 -5.66 -22.59 14.67
C PHE A 46 -7.15 -22.77 14.40
N VAL A 47 -7.71 -23.95 14.68
CA VAL A 47 -9.15 -24.21 14.54
C VAL A 47 -9.98 -23.29 15.46
N ARG A 48 -9.54 -23.09 16.71
CA ARG A 48 -10.19 -22.16 17.65
C ARG A 48 -10.16 -20.73 17.13
N ASN A 49 -9.02 -20.29 16.58
CA ASN A 49 -8.86 -18.95 16.03
C ASN A 49 -9.71 -18.74 14.77
N ILE A 50 -9.80 -19.73 13.86
CA ILE A 50 -10.74 -19.65 12.72
C ILE A 50 -12.18 -19.47 13.21
N LYS A 51 -12.62 -20.26 14.20
CA LYS A 51 -13.96 -20.11 14.78
C LYS A 51 -14.19 -18.73 15.39
N LYS A 52 -13.17 -18.18 16.07
CA LYS A 52 -13.22 -16.84 16.67
C LYS A 52 -13.34 -15.73 15.63
N TYR A 53 -12.61 -15.82 14.52
CA TYR A 53 -12.59 -14.82 13.46
C TYR A 53 -13.45 -15.20 12.24
N LYS A 54 -14.42 -16.12 12.42
CA LYS A 54 -15.20 -16.75 11.34
C LYS A 54 -15.84 -15.76 10.36
N TYR A 55 -16.35 -14.64 10.85
CA TYR A 55 -17.00 -13.64 10.00
C TYR A 55 -16.01 -12.94 9.07
N TYR A 56 -14.79 -12.70 9.54
CA TYR A 56 -13.75 -12.07 8.73
C TYR A 56 -13.15 -13.05 7.73
N VAL A 57 -13.02 -14.34 8.11
CA VAL A 57 -12.63 -15.43 7.20
C VAL A 57 -13.68 -15.64 6.11
N ALA A 58 -14.96 -15.48 6.43
CA ALA A 58 -16.06 -15.68 5.49
C ALA A 58 -16.07 -14.66 4.34
N ILE A 59 -15.59 -13.42 4.56
CA ILE A 59 -15.58 -12.35 3.55
C ILE A 59 -14.90 -12.79 2.25
N PRO A 60 -13.61 -13.19 2.25
CA PRO A 60 -12.94 -13.66 1.03
C PRO A 60 -13.52 -14.97 0.49
N VAL A 61 -14.01 -15.88 1.35
CA VAL A 61 -14.65 -17.12 0.89
C VAL A 61 -15.92 -16.81 0.08
N ILE A 62 -16.79 -15.95 0.62
CA ILE A 62 -18.02 -15.51 -0.04
C ILE A 62 -17.67 -14.77 -1.34
N TYR A 63 -16.65 -13.90 -1.31
CA TYR A 63 -16.22 -13.17 -2.50
C TYR A 63 -15.68 -14.08 -3.60
N ILE A 64 -14.88 -15.09 -3.27
CA ILE A 64 -14.36 -16.07 -4.24
C ILE A 64 -15.50 -16.89 -4.84
N LEU A 65 -16.45 -17.36 -4.01
CA LEU A 65 -17.63 -18.09 -4.48
C LEU A 65 -18.50 -17.21 -5.40
N TYR A 66 -18.78 -15.98 -4.99
CA TYR A 66 -19.48 -15.00 -5.82
C TYR A 66 -18.75 -14.78 -7.14
N SER A 67 -17.44 -14.54 -7.10
CA SER A 67 -16.62 -14.29 -8.29
C SER A 67 -16.66 -15.47 -9.27
N ALA A 68 -16.64 -16.71 -8.76
CA ALA A 68 -16.73 -17.92 -9.57
C ALA A 68 -18.10 -18.06 -10.25
N VAL A 69 -19.20 -17.88 -9.50
CA VAL A 69 -20.57 -17.93 -10.04
C VAL A 69 -20.78 -16.80 -11.05
N HIS A 70 -20.39 -15.58 -10.70
CA HIS A 70 -20.49 -14.40 -11.56
C HIS A 70 -19.73 -14.60 -12.88
N THR A 71 -18.52 -15.16 -12.81
CA THR A 71 -17.71 -15.47 -13.99
C THR A 71 -18.36 -16.53 -14.87
N LEU A 72 -18.91 -17.60 -14.27
CA LEU A 72 -19.65 -18.62 -15.00
C LEU A 72 -20.83 -18.01 -15.76
N ILE A 73 -21.63 -17.17 -15.11
CA ILE A 73 -22.77 -16.48 -15.72
C ILE A 73 -22.30 -15.58 -16.88
N ILE A 74 -21.29 -14.74 -16.68
CA ILE A 74 -20.85 -13.80 -17.73
C ILE A 74 -20.28 -14.56 -18.94
N VAL A 75 -19.43 -15.56 -18.71
CA VAL A 75 -18.82 -16.34 -19.80
C VAL A 75 -19.89 -17.12 -20.57
N THR A 76 -20.87 -17.71 -19.89
CA THR A 76 -21.95 -18.48 -20.53
C THR A 76 -23.01 -17.61 -21.21
N SER A 77 -23.19 -16.36 -20.77
CA SER A 77 -24.18 -15.45 -21.34
C SER A 77 -23.91 -15.03 -22.80
N GLY A 78 -22.68 -15.24 -23.29
CA GLY A 78 -22.25 -14.78 -24.62
C GLY A 78 -22.12 -13.26 -24.76
N LYS A 79 -22.38 -12.48 -23.70
CA LYS A 79 -22.37 -10.99 -23.71
C LYS A 79 -21.07 -10.39 -24.28
N TYR A 80 -19.94 -11.05 -24.04
CA TYR A 80 -18.61 -10.62 -24.49
C TYR A 80 -17.95 -11.65 -25.42
N ALA A 81 -18.75 -12.34 -26.23
CA ALA A 81 -18.25 -13.31 -27.21
C ALA A 81 -17.17 -12.67 -28.10
N GLY A 82 -16.07 -13.41 -28.33
CA GLY A 82 -14.92 -12.93 -29.10
C GLY A 82 -13.87 -12.16 -28.30
N LEU A 83 -14.14 -11.77 -27.05
CA LEU A 83 -13.13 -11.18 -26.16
C LEU A 83 -12.42 -12.27 -25.34
N LYS A 84 -11.13 -12.03 -25.02
CA LYS A 84 -10.34 -12.95 -24.18
C LYS A 84 -10.54 -12.62 -22.70
N PRO A 85 -11.07 -13.55 -21.88
CA PRO A 85 -11.22 -13.34 -20.44
C PRO A 85 -9.87 -13.33 -19.70
N GLY A 86 -9.75 -12.50 -18.66
CA GLY A 86 -8.59 -12.40 -17.77
C GLY A 86 -8.81 -13.13 -16.45
N PHE A 87 -8.59 -14.44 -16.41
CA PHE A 87 -8.80 -15.27 -15.21
C PHE A 87 -7.77 -15.09 -14.10
N GLY A 88 -6.64 -14.42 -14.37
CA GLY A 88 -5.55 -14.22 -13.40
C GLY A 88 -5.95 -13.48 -12.11
N ILE A 89 -7.15 -12.92 -12.05
CA ILE A 89 -7.69 -12.35 -10.82
C ILE A 89 -7.97 -13.39 -9.74
N PHE A 90 -8.43 -14.58 -10.10
CA PHE A 90 -8.74 -15.64 -9.13
C PHE A 90 -7.50 -16.11 -8.40
N GLU A 91 -6.39 -16.26 -9.12
CA GLU A 91 -5.10 -16.65 -8.54
C GLU A 91 -4.66 -15.63 -7.50
N LYS A 92 -4.75 -14.33 -7.82
CA LYS A 92 -4.38 -13.25 -6.90
C LYS A 92 -5.24 -13.23 -5.65
N GLU A 93 -6.57 -13.27 -5.80
CA GLU A 93 -7.50 -13.26 -4.66
C GLU A 93 -7.35 -14.49 -3.77
N PHE A 94 -7.14 -15.65 -4.37
CA PHE A 94 -6.91 -16.90 -3.64
C PHE A 94 -5.58 -16.87 -2.88
N LEU A 95 -4.52 -16.34 -3.49
CA LEU A 95 -3.23 -16.13 -2.82
C LEU A 95 -3.38 -15.13 -1.66
N VAL A 96 -4.08 -14.03 -1.84
CA VAL A 96 -4.38 -13.08 -0.76
C VAL A 96 -5.15 -13.74 0.38
N PHE A 97 -6.12 -14.60 0.07
CA PHE A 97 -6.86 -15.34 1.09
C PHE A 97 -5.96 -16.29 1.89
N LEU A 98 -5.21 -17.15 1.20
CA LEU A 98 -4.30 -18.10 1.84
C LEU A 98 -3.22 -17.39 2.67
N LEU A 99 -2.55 -16.42 2.07
CA LEU A 99 -1.34 -15.80 2.61
C LEU A 99 -1.64 -14.60 3.52
N GLY A 100 -2.75 -13.90 3.29
CA GLY A 100 -3.16 -12.75 4.09
C GLY A 100 -4.06 -13.12 5.27
N VAL A 101 -5.04 -14.01 5.07
CA VAL A 101 -6.02 -14.36 6.13
C VAL A 101 -5.57 -15.54 6.95
N LEU A 102 -5.38 -16.69 6.31
CA LEU A 102 -5.12 -17.93 7.04
C LEU A 102 -3.76 -17.88 7.73
N TYR A 103 -2.75 -17.37 7.05
CA TYR A 103 -1.44 -17.19 7.66
C TYR A 103 -1.50 -16.27 8.88
N VAL A 104 -2.10 -15.08 8.79
CA VAL A 104 -2.16 -14.15 9.93
C VAL A 104 -2.95 -14.74 11.11
N ILE A 105 -4.00 -15.52 10.85
CA ILE A 105 -4.72 -16.25 11.91
C ILE A 105 -3.82 -17.31 12.56
N SER A 106 -3.02 -18.03 11.76
CA SER A 106 -2.07 -19.04 12.25
C SER A 106 -0.99 -18.46 13.18
N LEU A 107 -0.68 -17.18 13.04
CA LEU A 107 0.30 -16.48 13.87
C LEU A 107 -0.19 -16.24 15.31
N LYS A 108 -1.51 -16.26 15.56
CA LYS A 108 -2.07 -15.84 16.85
C LYS A 108 -1.61 -16.70 18.02
N SER A 109 -1.21 -17.94 17.76
CA SER A 109 -0.77 -18.90 18.77
C SER A 109 0.58 -18.56 19.39
N PHE A 110 1.43 -17.75 18.72
CA PHE A 110 2.79 -17.49 19.18
C PHE A 110 3.27 -16.03 19.05
N VAL A 111 2.61 -15.19 18.26
CA VAL A 111 3.03 -13.79 18.10
C VAL A 111 2.72 -12.98 19.36
N SER A 112 3.79 -12.66 20.08
CA SER A 112 3.80 -11.78 21.25
C SER A 112 3.98 -10.30 20.84
N LEU A 113 3.77 -9.38 21.79
CA LEU A 113 4.03 -7.96 21.60
C LEU A 113 5.48 -7.68 21.16
N ARG A 114 6.45 -8.33 21.82
CA ARG A 114 7.87 -8.24 21.48
C ARG A 114 8.15 -8.70 20.05
N LEU A 115 7.52 -9.78 19.61
CA LEU A 115 7.72 -10.30 18.26
C LEU A 115 7.05 -9.40 17.21
N LEU A 116 5.89 -8.81 17.51
CA LEU A 116 5.26 -7.78 16.66
C LEU A 116 6.16 -6.55 16.52
N LYS A 117 6.80 -6.11 17.61
CA LYS A 117 7.78 -5.01 17.59
C LYS A 117 8.96 -5.32 16.67
N GLN A 118 9.52 -6.52 16.78
CA GLN A 118 10.61 -6.99 15.91
C GLN A 118 10.17 -7.10 14.45
N PHE A 119 8.94 -7.54 14.17
CA PHE A 119 8.37 -7.56 12.84
C PHE A 119 8.36 -6.17 12.20
N LEU A 120 7.84 -5.16 12.90
CA LEU A 120 7.76 -3.79 12.38
C LEU A 120 9.16 -3.21 12.11
N LEU A 121 10.14 -3.48 12.98
CA LEU A 121 11.53 -3.06 12.76
C LEU A 121 12.17 -3.78 11.58
N CYS A 122 11.93 -5.09 11.44
CA CYS A 122 12.47 -5.89 10.34
C CYS A 122 11.89 -5.45 9.00
N PHE A 123 10.60 -5.10 8.96
CA PHE A 123 9.95 -4.47 7.82
C PHE A 123 10.66 -3.15 7.45
N CYS A 124 10.91 -2.25 8.41
CA CYS A 124 11.65 -1.01 8.14
C CYS A 124 13.08 -1.27 7.62
N ILE A 125 13.79 -2.23 8.20
CA ILE A 125 15.15 -2.60 7.75
C ILE A 125 15.12 -3.09 6.30
N SER A 126 14.14 -3.92 5.93
CA SER A 126 13.96 -4.37 4.55
C SER A 126 13.75 -3.21 3.59
N VAL A 127 12.81 -2.32 3.90
CA VAL A 127 12.52 -1.15 3.07
C VAL A 127 13.77 -0.28 2.94
N LEU A 128 14.47 0.00 4.05
CA LEU A 128 15.67 0.81 4.04
C LEU A 128 16.78 0.19 3.18
N THR A 129 17.10 -1.08 3.42
CA THR A 129 18.20 -1.76 2.72
C THR A 129 17.95 -1.84 1.22
N PHE A 130 16.74 -2.18 0.78
CA PHE A 130 16.40 -2.17 -0.63
C PHE A 130 16.59 -0.79 -1.25
N ASN A 131 16.05 0.25 -0.61
CA ASN A 131 16.10 1.61 -1.15
C ASN A 131 17.52 2.18 -1.18
N LEU A 132 18.38 1.81 -0.21
CA LEU A 132 19.81 2.15 -0.26
C LEU A 132 20.51 1.44 -1.42
N VAL A 133 20.23 0.15 -1.65
CA VAL A 133 20.78 -0.58 -2.81
C VAL A 133 20.35 0.09 -4.12
N MET A 134 19.07 0.45 -4.25
CA MET A 134 18.56 1.17 -5.41
C MET A 134 19.21 2.54 -5.59
N LEU A 135 19.43 3.26 -4.49
CA LEU A 135 20.07 4.57 -4.52
C LEU A 135 21.49 4.49 -5.09
N PHE A 136 22.30 3.52 -4.63
CA PHE A 136 23.63 3.28 -5.18
C PHE A 136 23.59 2.72 -6.60
N HIS A 137 22.63 1.83 -6.91
CA HIS A 137 22.48 1.28 -8.25
C HIS A 137 22.16 2.36 -9.30
N LEU A 138 21.27 3.30 -8.97
CA LEU A 138 20.85 4.37 -9.88
C LEU A 138 21.88 5.51 -9.98
N GLY A 139 22.60 5.80 -8.89
CA GLY A 139 23.61 6.86 -8.89
C GLY A 139 25.00 6.42 -9.34
N GLY A 140 25.36 5.14 -9.15
CA GLY A 140 26.66 4.58 -9.51
C GLY A 140 27.83 5.35 -8.90
N GLU A 141 28.91 5.47 -9.66
CA GLU A 141 30.11 6.24 -9.28
C GLU A 141 29.84 7.74 -9.13
N ASN A 142 28.78 8.25 -9.74
CA ASN A 142 28.44 9.67 -9.71
C ASN A 142 28.06 10.18 -8.32
N TRP A 143 27.75 9.28 -7.37
CA TRP A 143 27.60 9.66 -5.96
C TRP A 143 28.87 10.29 -5.39
N PHE A 144 30.05 9.87 -5.88
CA PHE A 144 31.34 10.32 -5.39
C PHE A 144 31.94 11.45 -6.24
N THR A 145 31.54 11.56 -7.51
CA THR A 145 32.09 12.56 -8.44
C THR A 145 31.16 13.74 -8.70
N ALA A 146 29.83 13.54 -8.70
CA ALA A 146 28.83 14.55 -9.03
C ALA A 146 27.48 14.35 -8.29
N PRO A 147 27.47 14.38 -6.94
CA PRO A 147 26.28 14.02 -6.14
C PRO A 147 25.06 14.91 -6.39
N GLN A 148 25.25 16.20 -6.70
CA GLN A 148 24.14 17.10 -7.02
C GLN A 148 23.41 16.67 -8.30
N THR A 149 24.16 16.30 -9.33
CA THR A 149 23.61 15.78 -10.59
C THR A 149 22.87 14.47 -10.36
N VAL A 150 23.40 13.58 -9.50
CA VAL A 150 22.70 12.34 -9.13
C VAL A 150 21.35 12.65 -8.50
N VAL A 151 21.29 13.54 -7.51
CA VAL A 151 20.03 13.90 -6.86
C VAL A 151 19.03 14.46 -7.88
N GLN A 152 19.47 15.36 -8.77
CA GLN A 152 18.61 15.91 -9.84
C GLN A 152 18.08 14.80 -10.76
N ASN A 153 18.94 13.88 -11.17
CA ASN A 153 18.57 12.75 -12.02
C ASN A 153 17.59 11.79 -11.31
N LEU A 154 17.75 11.57 -10.01
CA LEU A 154 16.83 10.77 -9.22
C LEU A 154 15.45 11.43 -9.15
N TYR A 155 15.37 12.75 -8.95
CA TYR A 155 14.09 13.46 -9.01
C TYR A 155 13.47 13.43 -10.42
N ALA A 156 14.27 13.65 -11.46
CA ALA A 156 13.81 13.64 -12.85
C ALA A 156 13.29 12.27 -13.29
N SER A 157 13.98 11.20 -12.89
CA SER A 157 13.62 9.81 -13.18
C SER A 157 12.57 9.22 -12.23
N ARG A 158 12.08 10.00 -11.25
CA ARG A 158 11.16 9.54 -10.20
C ARG A 158 11.72 8.32 -9.46
N PHE A 159 12.94 8.48 -8.96
CA PHE A 159 13.73 7.43 -8.33
C PHE A 159 13.84 6.18 -9.21
N GLY A 160 14.08 6.36 -10.51
CA GLY A 160 14.20 5.28 -11.50
C GLY A 160 12.90 4.63 -11.97
N GLY A 161 11.72 5.17 -11.66
CA GLY A 161 10.43 4.67 -12.16
C GLY A 161 10.12 3.23 -11.75
N THR A 162 9.31 2.53 -12.56
CA THR A 162 9.18 1.07 -12.48
C THR A 162 10.46 0.43 -12.98
N LYS A 163 11.04 -0.47 -12.19
CA LYS A 163 12.39 -1.00 -12.42
C LYS A 163 12.34 -2.49 -12.67
N HIS A 164 13.22 -2.94 -13.56
CA HIS A 164 13.56 -4.35 -13.68
C HIS A 164 14.95 -4.56 -13.06
N PHE A 165 15.04 -5.37 -12.00
CA PHE A 165 16.28 -5.60 -11.25
C PHE A 165 16.33 -7.06 -10.78
N LEU A 166 17.49 -7.73 -10.86
CA LEU A 166 17.65 -9.15 -10.49
C LEU A 166 16.56 -10.09 -11.03
N ASN A 167 16.10 -9.87 -12.28
CA ASN A 167 15.00 -10.61 -12.93
C ASN A 167 13.62 -10.49 -12.26
N GLY A 168 13.44 -9.49 -11.39
CA GLY A 168 12.15 -9.09 -10.84
C GLY A 168 11.75 -7.68 -11.31
N GLU A 169 10.46 -7.38 -11.22
CA GLU A 169 9.92 -6.05 -11.45
C GLU A 169 9.56 -5.41 -10.11
N VAL A 170 9.84 -4.11 -9.96
CA VAL A 170 9.42 -3.33 -8.79
C VAL A 170 8.68 -2.10 -9.28
N TYR A 171 7.37 -2.07 -8.98
CA TYR A 171 6.53 -0.93 -9.32
C TYR A 171 6.81 0.25 -8.38
N LEU A 172 6.95 1.45 -8.96
CA LEU A 172 7.26 2.66 -8.21
C LEU A 172 6.24 2.94 -7.11
N ASP A 173 4.95 2.78 -7.41
CA ASP A 173 3.87 3.12 -6.47
C ASP A 173 3.83 2.12 -5.29
N ALA A 174 4.16 0.84 -5.53
CA ALA A 174 4.29 -0.15 -4.47
C ALA A 174 5.51 0.11 -3.58
N GLN A 175 6.65 0.49 -4.19
CA GLN A 175 7.84 0.92 -3.46
C GLN A 175 7.54 2.16 -2.60
N ALA A 176 6.87 3.18 -3.16
CA ALA A 176 6.47 4.38 -2.43
C ALA A 176 5.54 4.06 -1.25
N LEU A 177 4.62 3.11 -1.43
CA LEU A 177 3.75 2.62 -0.35
C LEU A 177 4.52 2.07 0.84
N GLN A 178 5.49 1.22 0.57
CA GLN A 178 6.31 0.61 1.62
C GLN A 178 7.20 1.65 2.30
N ILE A 179 7.73 2.63 1.56
CA ILE A 179 8.54 3.73 2.12
C ILE A 179 7.70 4.55 3.11
N TYR A 180 6.49 5.01 2.75
CA TYR A 180 5.73 5.81 3.72
C TYR A 180 5.24 4.97 4.90
N ALA A 181 4.93 3.69 4.70
CA ALA A 181 4.55 2.80 5.79
C ALA A 181 5.72 2.66 6.77
N ALA A 182 6.93 2.45 6.27
CA ALA A 182 8.15 2.41 7.06
C ALA A 182 8.46 3.76 7.73
N ALA A 183 8.19 4.88 7.07
CA ALA A 183 8.31 6.22 7.67
C ALA A 183 7.39 6.38 8.88
N LEU A 184 6.10 6.05 8.76
CA LEU A 184 5.13 6.13 9.86
C LEU A 184 5.52 5.20 11.03
N ILE A 185 6.02 4.00 10.73
CA ILE A 185 6.50 3.04 11.74
C ILE A 185 7.77 3.54 12.44
N ALA A 186 8.74 4.08 11.69
CA ALA A 186 9.97 4.65 12.22
C ALA A 186 9.66 5.86 13.12
N TYR A 187 8.76 6.74 12.67
CA TYR A 187 8.28 7.86 13.46
C TYR A 187 7.62 7.40 14.77
N PHE A 188 6.74 6.39 14.69
CA PHE A 188 6.13 5.78 15.86
C PHE A 188 7.18 5.31 16.88
N PHE A 189 8.21 4.58 16.44
CA PHE A 189 9.29 4.17 17.33
C PHE A 189 10.09 5.34 17.89
N GLY A 190 10.33 6.39 17.13
CA GLY A 190 11.00 7.61 17.62
C GLY A 190 10.27 8.25 18.81
N ILE A 191 8.94 8.15 18.82
CA ILE A 191 8.09 8.71 19.88
C ILE A 191 8.03 7.78 21.10
N ILE A 192 7.80 6.47 20.89
CA ILE A 192 7.51 5.54 21.99
C ILE A 192 8.75 4.98 22.70
N ARG A 193 9.94 4.97 22.07
CA ARG A 193 11.16 4.46 22.71
C ARG A 193 11.58 5.37 23.86
N THR A 194 12.11 4.80 24.94
CA THR A 194 12.58 5.57 26.11
C THR A 194 14.05 5.98 25.98
N LYS A 195 14.89 5.08 25.48
CA LYS A 195 16.34 5.29 25.32
C LYS A 195 16.67 6.29 24.20
N MET A 196 17.48 7.30 24.51
CA MET A 196 17.87 8.35 23.55
C MET A 196 18.54 7.81 22.29
N GLY A 197 19.43 6.82 22.40
CA GLY A 197 20.07 6.23 21.23
C GLY A 197 19.07 5.58 20.26
N GLU A 198 18.07 4.86 20.78
CA GLU A 198 17.03 4.25 19.97
C GLU A 198 16.10 5.29 19.34
N LYS A 199 15.79 6.38 20.05
CA LYS A 199 15.03 7.51 19.50
C LYS A 199 15.77 8.15 18.33
N VAL A 200 17.06 8.44 18.49
CA VAL A 200 17.89 9.04 17.44
C VAL A 200 17.91 8.14 16.21
N ILE A 201 18.16 6.84 16.37
CA ILE A 201 18.14 5.87 15.26
C ILE A 201 16.78 5.88 14.55
N ALA A 202 15.68 5.85 15.29
CA ALA A 202 14.34 5.83 14.72
C ALA A 202 13.98 7.14 13.98
N PHE A 203 14.33 8.30 14.53
CA PHE A 203 14.11 9.59 13.86
C PHE A 203 15.03 9.79 12.66
N THR A 204 16.27 9.31 12.70
CA THR A 204 17.16 9.29 11.53
C THR A 204 16.57 8.42 10.43
N ALA A 205 16.10 7.20 10.76
CA ALA A 205 15.43 6.34 9.80
C ALA A 205 14.17 7.00 9.22
N PHE A 206 13.36 7.64 10.06
CA PHE A 206 12.20 8.42 9.62
C PHE A 206 12.58 9.52 8.62
N ALA A 207 13.56 10.36 8.94
CA ALA A 207 14.03 11.43 8.05
C ALA A 207 14.52 10.87 6.71
N LEU A 208 15.24 9.74 6.75
CA LEU A 208 15.73 9.08 5.56
C LEU A 208 14.60 8.50 4.70
N PHE A 209 13.57 7.90 5.30
CA PHE A 209 12.39 7.45 4.55
C PHE A 209 11.60 8.60 3.95
N VAL A 210 11.45 9.73 4.65
CA VAL A 210 10.79 10.93 4.10
C VAL A 210 11.55 11.46 2.89
N TRP A 211 12.88 11.47 2.95
CA TRP A 211 13.72 11.86 1.82
C TRP A 211 13.62 10.85 0.65
N LEU A 212 13.69 9.55 0.93
CA LEU A 212 13.49 8.52 -0.11
C LEU A 212 12.09 8.64 -0.75
N LEU A 213 11.06 8.91 0.05
CA LEU A 213 9.70 9.14 -0.44
C LEU A 213 9.65 10.35 -1.36
N SER A 214 10.34 11.45 -1.03
CA SER A 214 10.37 12.64 -1.88
C SER A 214 10.99 12.38 -3.25
N LEU A 215 12.01 11.50 -3.33
CA LEU A 215 12.63 11.12 -4.60
C LEU A 215 11.66 10.39 -5.55
N THR A 216 10.65 9.70 -5.03
CA THR A 216 9.66 9.00 -5.87
C THR A 216 8.72 9.96 -6.62
N VAL A 217 8.55 11.19 -6.09
CA VAL A 217 7.65 12.23 -6.62
C VAL A 217 6.20 11.72 -6.82
N THR A 218 5.80 10.70 -6.05
CA THR A 218 4.46 10.09 -6.10
C THR A 218 3.48 10.94 -5.30
N LYS A 219 2.66 11.74 -5.99
CA LYS A 219 1.72 12.68 -5.36
C LYS A 219 0.76 11.96 -4.40
N SER A 220 0.28 10.76 -4.76
CA SER A 220 -0.66 9.98 -3.96
C SER A 220 -0.03 9.44 -2.68
N SER A 221 1.16 8.84 -2.76
CA SER A 221 1.85 8.28 -1.61
C SER A 221 2.37 9.37 -0.66
N ILE A 222 2.78 10.55 -1.18
CA ILE A 222 3.09 11.73 -0.34
C ILE A 222 1.84 12.23 0.39
N LEU A 223 0.70 12.37 -0.29
CA LEU A 223 -0.56 12.76 0.35
C LEU A 223 -0.98 11.74 1.42
N SER A 224 -0.87 10.45 1.11
CA SER A 224 -1.20 9.35 2.01
C SER A 224 -0.34 9.35 3.26
N PHE A 225 0.98 9.56 3.09
CA PHE A 225 1.91 9.78 4.19
C PHE A 225 1.47 10.95 5.07
N LEU A 226 1.19 12.12 4.48
CA LEU A 226 0.80 13.33 5.22
C LEU A 226 -0.50 13.12 6.01
N CYS A 227 -1.52 12.52 5.41
CA CYS A 227 -2.77 12.23 6.11
C CYS A 227 -2.57 11.22 7.26
N GLY A 228 -1.82 10.14 7.03
CA GLY A 228 -1.46 9.19 8.08
C GLY A 228 -0.67 9.85 9.21
N PHE A 229 0.27 10.73 8.86
CA PHE A 229 1.11 11.49 9.79
C PHE A 229 0.28 12.47 10.63
N VAL A 230 -0.69 13.17 10.03
CA VAL A 230 -1.62 14.06 10.76
C VAL A 230 -2.43 13.27 11.77
N ILE A 231 -3.06 12.15 11.36
CA ILE A 231 -3.84 11.29 12.27
C ILE A 231 -2.99 10.83 13.45
N PHE A 232 -1.75 10.43 13.17
CA PHE A 232 -0.83 9.97 14.19
C PHE A 232 -0.54 11.08 15.21
N ASN A 233 -0.27 12.29 14.71
CA ASN A 233 0.07 13.44 15.53
C ASN A 233 -1.12 14.00 16.32
N LEU A 234 -2.37 13.87 15.85
CA LEU A 234 -3.54 14.31 16.63
C LEU A 234 -3.58 13.70 18.04
N TYR A 235 -3.07 12.47 18.19
CA TYR A 235 -2.93 11.81 19.49
C TYR A 235 -1.59 12.10 20.16
N PHE A 236 -0.47 11.83 19.49
CA PHE A 236 0.85 11.89 20.12
C PHE A 236 1.35 13.31 20.39
N PHE A 237 0.89 14.32 19.65
CA PHE A 237 1.22 15.72 19.92
C PHE A 237 0.79 16.12 21.34
N ARG A 238 -0.30 15.54 21.86
CA ARG A 238 -0.75 15.76 23.25
C ARG A 238 0.20 15.14 24.29
N LYS A 239 0.93 14.08 23.95
CA LYS A 239 1.92 13.44 24.83
C LYS A 239 3.29 14.13 24.83
N LEU A 240 3.60 14.93 23.81
CA LEU A 240 4.84 15.71 23.77
C LEU A 240 4.82 16.88 24.75
N SER A 241 5.98 17.22 25.33
CA SER A 241 6.14 18.43 26.15
C SER A 241 5.99 19.70 25.30
N VAL A 242 5.67 20.84 25.94
CA VAL A 242 5.51 22.13 25.22
C VAL A 242 6.74 22.46 24.39
N TRP A 243 7.94 22.25 24.92
CA TRP A 243 9.19 22.47 24.20
C TRP A 243 9.37 21.52 23.01
N GLN A 244 9.05 20.23 23.17
CA GLN A 244 9.09 19.26 22.07
C GLN A 244 8.08 19.58 20.96
N ARG A 245 6.90 20.09 21.33
CA ARG A 245 5.90 20.57 20.35
C ARG A 245 6.43 21.75 19.54
N TRP A 246 7.04 22.73 20.19
CA TRP A 246 7.64 23.88 19.52
C TRP A 246 8.82 23.48 18.64
N MET A 247 9.69 22.58 19.10
CA MET A 247 10.75 22.01 18.27
C MET A 247 10.18 21.30 17.04
N PHE A 248 9.14 20.49 17.24
CA PHE A 248 8.52 19.75 16.15
C PHE A 248 7.90 20.66 15.09
N ILE A 249 7.16 21.70 15.52
CA ILE A 249 6.65 22.75 14.63
C ILE A 249 7.82 23.47 13.94
N GLY A 250 8.87 23.82 14.69
CA GLY A 250 10.06 24.48 14.16
C GLY A 250 10.75 23.65 13.07
N VAL A 251 10.89 22.33 13.26
CA VAL A 251 11.45 21.41 12.27
C VAL A 251 10.55 21.32 11.04
N ILE A 252 9.23 21.20 11.20
CA ILE A 252 8.29 21.18 10.06
C ILE A 252 8.39 22.48 9.26
N LEU A 253 8.40 23.64 9.93
CA LEU A 253 8.55 24.93 9.28
C LEU A 253 9.89 25.05 8.58
N LEU A 254 10.99 24.63 9.22
CA LEU A 254 12.32 24.66 8.63
C LEU A 254 12.40 23.77 7.39
N VAL A 255 11.84 22.56 7.43
CA VAL A 255 11.77 21.64 6.28
C VAL A 255 10.87 22.21 5.18
N GLY A 256 9.74 22.83 5.52
CA GLY A 256 8.85 23.47 4.55
C GLY A 256 9.50 24.67 3.86
N ILE A 257 10.16 25.54 4.63
CA ILE A 257 10.88 26.72 4.12
C ILE A 257 12.07 26.28 3.29
N SER A 258 12.86 25.32 3.75
CA SER A 258 14.00 24.80 2.98
C SER A 258 13.54 24.13 1.69
N GLY A 259 12.47 23.33 1.73
CA GLY A 259 11.88 22.74 0.53
C GLY A 259 11.38 23.78 -0.47
N TYR A 260 10.87 24.92 0.00
CA TYR A 260 10.44 26.03 -0.85
C TYR A 260 11.62 26.80 -1.46
N ILE A 261 12.65 27.11 -0.66
CA ILE A 261 13.84 27.87 -1.10
C ILE A 261 14.70 27.03 -2.05
N PHE A 262 14.92 25.76 -1.73
CA PHE A 262 15.77 24.85 -2.49
C PHE A 262 14.97 24.01 -3.50
N ARG A 263 13.79 24.48 -3.91
CA ARG A 263 12.98 23.74 -4.88
C ARG A 263 13.72 23.66 -6.22
N PRO A 264 13.79 22.48 -6.86
CA PRO A 264 14.42 22.35 -8.17
C PRO A 264 13.57 23.02 -9.26
N ALA A 265 14.19 23.47 -10.36
CA ALA A 265 13.48 24.08 -11.48
C ALA A 265 12.38 23.19 -12.09
N SER A 266 12.55 21.87 -11.99
CA SER A 266 11.54 20.88 -12.39
C SER A 266 10.24 21.00 -11.57
N PHE A 267 10.30 21.48 -10.33
CA PHE A 267 9.12 21.75 -9.51
C PHE A 267 8.29 22.89 -10.10
N ASP A 268 8.93 24.00 -10.48
CA ASP A 268 8.26 25.14 -11.10
C ASP A 268 7.60 24.76 -12.43
N GLN A 269 8.30 23.97 -13.27
CA GLN A 269 7.72 23.42 -14.50
C GLN A 269 6.49 22.56 -14.21
N ARG A 270 6.54 21.71 -13.19
CA ARG A 270 5.42 20.83 -12.80
C ARG A 270 4.24 21.62 -12.22
N TRP A 271 4.50 22.74 -11.56
CA TRP A 271 3.48 23.67 -11.10
C TRP A 271 2.78 24.37 -12.26
N ILE A 272 3.54 24.87 -13.23
CA ILE A 272 3.01 25.47 -14.47
C ILE A 272 2.17 24.44 -15.24
N GLN A 273 2.69 23.22 -15.40
CA GLN A 273 1.98 22.12 -16.04
C GLN A 273 0.66 21.81 -15.33
N LEU A 274 0.65 21.77 -14.00
CA LEU A 274 -0.58 21.53 -13.23
C LEU A 274 -1.60 22.64 -13.43
N LYS A 275 -1.18 23.90 -13.45
CA LYS A 275 -2.08 25.04 -13.74
C LYS A 275 -2.69 24.92 -15.13
N GLN A 276 -1.87 24.61 -16.12
CA GLN A 276 -2.34 24.40 -17.49
C GLN A 276 -3.33 23.24 -17.58
N GLU A 277 -3.03 22.10 -16.93
CA GLU A 277 -3.95 20.96 -16.89
C GLU A 277 -5.30 21.31 -16.22
N ILE A 278 -5.31 22.14 -15.17
CA ILE A 278 -6.54 22.61 -14.53
C ILE A 278 -7.35 23.50 -15.49
N GLU A 279 -6.67 24.40 -16.19
CA GLU A 279 -7.32 25.29 -17.17
C GLU A 279 -7.86 24.52 -18.38
N ASP A 280 -7.11 23.54 -18.90
CA ASP A 280 -7.54 22.66 -19.98
C ASP A 280 -8.81 21.87 -19.58
N VAL A 281 -8.85 21.34 -18.35
CA VAL A 281 -10.04 20.68 -17.79
C VAL A 281 -11.23 21.62 -17.73
N ASN A 282 -11.04 22.84 -17.21
CA ASN A 282 -12.11 23.84 -17.11
C ASN A 282 -12.63 24.25 -18.50
N ASN A 283 -11.77 24.24 -19.50
CA ASN A 283 -12.10 24.54 -20.90
C ASN A 283 -12.57 23.31 -21.70
N GLY A 284 -12.74 22.15 -21.06
CA GLY A 284 -13.20 20.92 -21.72
C GLY A 284 -12.19 20.25 -22.65
N LYS A 285 -10.92 20.68 -22.65
CA LYS A 285 -9.83 20.10 -23.45
C LYS A 285 -9.26 18.88 -22.73
N LEU A 286 -9.64 17.69 -23.16
CA LEU A 286 -9.27 16.43 -22.48
C LEU A 286 -8.30 15.56 -23.30
N ASP A 287 -7.71 16.13 -24.35
CA ASP A 287 -6.96 15.39 -25.37
C ASP A 287 -5.48 15.22 -24.97
N GLY A 288 -4.97 16.11 -24.11
CA GLY A 288 -3.60 16.18 -23.62
C GLY A 288 -3.48 16.14 -22.09
N GLY A 289 -2.26 16.21 -21.57
CA GLY A 289 -1.99 16.18 -20.12
C GLY A 289 -1.48 14.84 -19.62
N SER A 290 -0.79 14.85 -18.48
CA SER A 290 -0.05 13.70 -17.93
C SER A 290 -0.44 13.33 -16.51
N THR A 291 -1.18 14.20 -15.79
CA THR A 291 -1.52 13.92 -14.38
C THR A 291 -3.01 13.98 -14.04
N LEU A 292 -3.67 15.13 -14.21
CA LEU A 292 -5.07 15.33 -13.83
C LEU A 292 -6.03 14.88 -14.94
N VAL A 293 -5.77 15.31 -16.18
CA VAL A 293 -6.63 15.01 -17.34
C VAL A 293 -6.84 13.50 -17.54
N PRO A 294 -5.80 12.63 -17.52
CA PRO A 294 -6.00 11.20 -17.66
C PRO A 294 -6.94 10.61 -16.60
N ARG A 295 -6.84 11.05 -15.34
CA ARG A 295 -7.70 10.58 -14.24
C ARG A 295 -9.16 10.97 -14.44
N ILE A 296 -9.41 12.20 -14.87
CA ILE A 296 -10.77 12.66 -15.20
C ILE A 296 -11.34 11.86 -16.37
N VAL A 297 -10.54 11.64 -17.42
CA VAL A 297 -10.96 10.86 -18.60
C VAL A 297 -11.24 9.40 -18.23
N PHE A 298 -10.45 8.79 -17.33
CA PHE A 298 -10.75 7.46 -16.79
C PHE A 298 -12.12 7.43 -16.12
N TYR A 299 -12.35 8.32 -15.16
CA TYR A 299 -13.61 8.33 -14.42
C TYR A 299 -14.80 8.66 -15.31
N GLN A 300 -14.67 9.61 -16.24
CA GLN A 300 -15.72 9.91 -17.21
C GLN A 300 -16.01 8.70 -18.12
N SER A 301 -14.98 8.01 -18.61
CA SER A 301 -15.17 6.84 -19.47
C SER A 301 -15.85 5.69 -18.73
N CYS A 302 -15.48 5.45 -17.47
CA CYS A 302 -16.14 4.46 -16.63
C CYS A 302 -17.58 4.85 -16.31
N LEU A 303 -17.84 6.09 -15.91
CA LEU A 303 -19.17 6.58 -15.55
C LEU A 303 -20.12 6.65 -16.75
N LYS A 304 -19.65 7.03 -17.94
CA LYS A 304 -20.44 6.98 -19.18
C LYS A 304 -20.96 5.58 -19.50
N ASN A 305 -20.25 4.55 -19.06
CA ASN A 305 -20.61 3.16 -19.27
C ASN A 305 -21.17 2.49 -18.01
N ILE A 306 -21.55 3.24 -16.96
CA ILE A 306 -21.94 2.67 -15.67
C ILE A 306 -23.08 1.67 -15.77
N ASP A 307 -24.02 1.85 -16.71
CA ASP A 307 -25.13 0.91 -16.90
C ASP A 307 -24.65 -0.50 -17.31
N SER A 308 -23.46 -0.61 -17.92
CA SER A 308 -22.92 -1.90 -18.36
C SER A 308 -22.28 -2.72 -17.24
N TRP A 309 -21.91 -2.09 -16.12
CA TRP A 309 -21.08 -2.69 -15.07
C TRP A 309 -21.43 -2.31 -13.62
N GLY A 310 -22.19 -1.25 -13.37
CA GLY A 310 -22.33 -0.65 -12.04
C GLY A 310 -22.91 -1.58 -10.99
N ILE A 311 -23.89 -2.41 -11.33
CA ILE A 311 -24.49 -3.35 -10.38
C ILE A 311 -23.70 -4.66 -10.30
N TRP A 312 -23.46 -5.28 -11.46
CA TRP A 312 -22.95 -6.65 -11.56
C TRP A 312 -21.44 -6.74 -11.79
N GLY A 313 -20.84 -5.71 -12.37
CA GLY A 313 -19.46 -5.72 -12.84
C GLY A 313 -19.31 -6.30 -14.25
N LEU A 314 -18.10 -6.19 -14.79
CA LEU A 314 -17.67 -6.74 -16.08
C LEU A 314 -17.05 -8.14 -15.92
N GLY A 315 -16.76 -8.56 -14.69
CA GLY A 315 -16.10 -9.82 -14.38
C GLY A 315 -14.72 -9.92 -15.03
N VAL A 316 -14.38 -11.13 -15.49
CA VAL A 316 -13.10 -11.44 -16.15
C VAL A 316 -12.84 -10.62 -17.43
N TYR A 317 -13.82 -9.88 -17.96
CA TYR A 317 -13.67 -9.04 -19.15
C TYR A 317 -13.30 -7.59 -18.85
N THR A 318 -13.21 -7.21 -17.58
CA THR A 318 -12.98 -5.82 -17.12
C THR A 318 -11.87 -5.11 -17.90
N ASN A 319 -10.68 -5.71 -17.97
CA ASN A 319 -9.51 -5.07 -18.61
C ASN A 319 -9.65 -4.91 -20.12
N VAL A 320 -10.33 -5.85 -20.79
CA VAL A 320 -10.48 -5.80 -22.26
C VAL A 320 -11.55 -4.79 -22.63
N VAL A 321 -12.67 -4.78 -21.90
CA VAL A 321 -13.78 -3.86 -22.13
C VAL A 321 -13.40 -2.42 -21.75
N SER A 322 -12.75 -2.21 -20.59
CA SER A 322 -12.27 -0.89 -20.19
C SER A 322 -11.26 -0.32 -21.18
N LYS A 323 -10.36 -1.15 -21.72
CA LYS A 323 -9.41 -0.75 -22.76
C LYS A 323 -10.10 -0.20 -24.00
N GLN A 324 -11.20 -0.81 -24.44
CA GLN A 324 -11.97 -0.31 -25.58
C GLN A 324 -12.56 1.08 -25.30
N TRP A 325 -13.09 1.31 -24.10
CA TRP A 325 -13.60 2.63 -23.69
C TRP A 325 -12.50 3.68 -23.67
N TYR A 326 -11.32 3.32 -23.16
CA TYR A 326 -10.18 4.22 -23.09
C TYR A 326 -9.60 4.54 -24.47
N GLN A 327 -9.61 3.58 -25.39
CA GLN A 327 -9.24 3.82 -26.79
C GLN A 327 -10.26 4.74 -27.49
N ALA A 328 -11.55 4.56 -27.20
CA ALA A 328 -12.62 5.40 -27.74
C ALA A 328 -12.66 6.81 -27.15
N SER A 329 -11.98 7.06 -26.02
CA SER A 329 -12.01 8.37 -25.35
C SER A 329 -11.20 9.46 -26.06
N GLY A 330 -10.40 9.11 -27.08
CA GLY A 330 -9.57 10.03 -27.85
C GLY A 330 -8.31 10.54 -27.12
N ASN A 331 -8.15 10.24 -25.82
CA ASN A 331 -6.99 10.63 -25.05
C ASN A 331 -5.85 9.62 -25.21
N ARG A 332 -4.70 10.07 -25.71
CA ARG A 332 -3.56 9.20 -26.04
C ARG A 332 -2.94 8.49 -24.83
N VAL A 333 -2.93 9.14 -23.66
CA VAL A 333 -2.36 8.57 -22.43
C VAL A 333 -3.28 7.46 -21.91
N VAL A 334 -4.57 7.74 -21.83
CA VAL A 334 -5.59 6.81 -21.33
C VAL A 334 -5.76 5.61 -22.25
N ALA A 335 -5.74 5.81 -23.57
CA ALA A 335 -5.86 4.74 -24.58
C ALA A 335 -4.81 3.63 -24.48
N SER A 336 -3.66 3.91 -23.86
CA SER A 336 -2.59 2.93 -23.65
C SER A 336 -2.79 2.03 -22.42
N LEU A 337 -3.73 2.38 -21.54
CA LEU A 337 -3.92 1.78 -20.23
C LEU A 337 -5.14 0.86 -20.21
N THR A 338 -5.24 0.02 -19.18
CA THR A 338 -6.33 -0.98 -19.02
C THR A 338 -7.02 -0.90 -17.66
N HIS A 339 -6.64 0.04 -16.81
CA HIS A 339 -7.04 0.13 -15.40
C HIS A 339 -7.49 1.55 -15.08
N SER A 340 -8.38 1.72 -14.11
CA SER A 340 -8.95 3.03 -13.77
C SER A 340 -8.07 3.92 -12.87
N HIS A 341 -6.83 3.52 -12.55
CA HIS A 341 -5.97 4.21 -11.57
C HIS A 341 -6.69 4.54 -10.24
N ASN A 342 -7.56 3.64 -9.81
CA ASN A 342 -8.27 3.68 -8.54
C ASN A 342 -8.67 2.26 -8.19
N SER A 343 -8.14 1.73 -7.10
CA SER A 343 -8.38 0.33 -6.71
C SER A 343 -9.86 0.08 -6.44
N TYR A 344 -10.56 0.99 -5.75
CA TYR A 344 -11.98 0.83 -5.41
C TYR A 344 -12.87 0.79 -6.65
N LEU A 345 -12.64 1.72 -7.58
CA LEU A 345 -13.34 1.75 -8.85
C LEU A 345 -13.04 0.50 -9.67
N GLN A 346 -11.80 0.01 -9.66
CA GLN A 346 -11.44 -1.20 -10.39
C GLN A 346 -12.12 -2.46 -9.81
N TYR A 347 -12.20 -2.61 -8.48
CA TYR A 347 -12.98 -3.69 -7.84
C TYR A 347 -14.48 -3.55 -8.11
N TRP A 348 -15.00 -2.32 -8.16
CA TRP A 348 -16.39 -2.05 -8.51
C TRP A 348 -16.68 -2.43 -9.96
N MET A 349 -15.84 -2.01 -10.91
CA MET A 349 -15.94 -2.42 -12.31
C MET A 349 -15.82 -3.92 -12.49
N LEU A 350 -15.01 -4.59 -11.67
CA LEU A 350 -14.79 -6.01 -11.76
C LEU A 350 -16.00 -6.84 -11.30
N MET A 351 -16.46 -6.65 -10.08
CA MET A 351 -17.44 -7.53 -9.42
C MET A 351 -18.71 -6.79 -9.01
N GLY A 352 -18.91 -5.57 -9.52
CA GLY A 352 -20.08 -4.77 -9.20
C GLY A 352 -20.06 -4.28 -7.76
N VAL A 353 -21.24 -4.01 -7.21
CA VAL A 353 -21.40 -3.53 -5.82
C VAL A 353 -20.78 -4.51 -4.83
N VAL A 354 -20.82 -5.82 -5.13
CA VAL A 354 -20.20 -6.86 -4.30
C VAL A 354 -18.68 -6.70 -4.23
N GLY A 355 -18.02 -6.40 -5.36
CA GLY A 355 -16.58 -6.12 -5.40
C GLY A 355 -16.18 -4.90 -4.57
N LEU A 356 -16.95 -3.82 -4.69
CA LEU A 356 -16.73 -2.61 -3.89
C LEU A 356 -16.92 -2.88 -2.40
N ALA A 357 -18.01 -3.56 -2.02
CA ALA A 357 -18.28 -3.93 -0.64
C ALA A 357 -17.19 -4.85 -0.06
N PHE A 358 -16.71 -5.81 -0.85
CA PHE A 358 -15.60 -6.69 -0.46
C PHE A 358 -14.36 -5.87 -0.11
N ILE A 359 -13.88 -5.01 -1.02
CA ILE A 359 -12.62 -4.29 -0.78
C ILE A 359 -12.73 -3.26 0.35
N LEU A 360 -13.89 -2.58 0.48
CA LEU A 360 -14.13 -1.64 1.58
C LEU A 360 -14.19 -2.33 2.94
N SER A 361 -14.69 -3.57 2.99
CA SER A 361 -14.80 -4.32 4.24
C SER A 361 -13.45 -4.49 4.94
N TRP A 362 -12.37 -4.69 4.18
CA TRP A 362 -11.00 -4.80 4.69
C TRP A 362 -10.52 -3.58 5.49
N PHE A 363 -11.05 -2.40 5.18
CA PHE A 363 -10.76 -1.16 5.91
C PHE A 363 -11.75 -0.93 7.05
N VAL A 364 -13.04 -1.24 6.84
CA VAL A 364 -14.10 -0.98 7.82
C VAL A 364 -13.98 -1.88 9.05
N TYR A 365 -13.66 -3.16 8.89
CA TYR A 365 -13.65 -4.13 9.98
C TYR A 365 -12.55 -3.89 11.04
N PRO A 366 -11.28 -3.58 10.68
CA PRO A 366 -10.29 -3.15 11.67
C PRO A 366 -10.74 -1.94 12.48
N VAL A 367 -11.31 -0.92 11.83
CA VAL A 367 -11.82 0.29 12.50
C VAL A 367 -13.00 -0.05 13.42
N LYS A 368 -13.98 -0.80 12.91
CA LYS A 368 -15.13 -1.29 13.70
C LYS A 368 -14.65 -2.07 14.93
N SER A 369 -13.66 -2.94 14.76
CA SER A 369 -13.07 -3.72 15.85
C SER A 369 -12.48 -2.82 16.94
N MET A 370 -11.76 -1.76 16.58
CA MET A 370 -11.20 -0.78 17.51
C MET A 370 -12.30 0.00 18.25
N ILE A 371 -13.34 0.45 17.53
CA ILE A 371 -14.49 1.18 18.10
C ILE A 371 -15.23 0.30 19.10
N CYS A 372 -15.61 -0.92 18.70
CA CYS A 372 -16.37 -1.84 19.56
C CYS A 372 -15.60 -2.23 20.82
N SER A 373 -14.27 -2.38 20.75
CA SER A 373 -13.46 -2.69 21.92
C SER A 373 -12.99 -1.46 22.71
N LYS A 374 -13.26 -0.24 22.23
CA LYS A 374 -12.72 1.03 22.77
C LYS A 374 -11.19 1.04 22.89
N LYS A 375 -10.50 0.32 22.00
CA LYS A 375 -9.03 0.19 21.98
C LYS A 375 -8.52 0.68 20.63
N TYR A 376 -8.11 1.93 20.58
CA TYR A 376 -7.66 2.61 19.37
C TYR A 376 -6.15 2.55 19.29
N SER A 377 -5.62 1.95 18.23
CA SER A 377 -4.21 2.08 17.87
C SER A 377 -4.07 3.17 16.81
N PHE A 378 -3.41 4.26 17.17
CA PHE A 378 -3.12 5.36 16.26
C PHE A 378 -2.12 4.97 15.17
N LEU A 379 -1.16 4.08 15.45
CA LEU A 379 -0.29 3.53 14.40
C LEU A 379 -1.11 2.79 13.33
N ALA A 380 -2.00 1.90 13.76
CA ALA A 380 -2.85 1.14 12.86
C ALA A 380 -3.82 2.05 12.08
N LEU A 381 -4.44 3.03 12.74
CA LEU A 381 -5.32 4.01 12.08
C LEU A 381 -4.58 4.87 11.04
N SER A 382 -3.37 5.33 11.37
CA SER A 382 -2.54 6.11 10.45
C SER A 382 -2.16 5.33 9.19
N LEU A 383 -1.72 4.09 9.35
CA LEU A 383 -1.39 3.23 8.21
C LEU A 383 -2.64 2.87 7.41
N LEU A 384 -3.77 2.58 8.07
CA LEU A 384 -5.03 2.26 7.42
C LEU A 384 -5.53 3.43 6.54
N VAL A 385 -5.51 4.65 7.06
CA VAL A 385 -5.90 5.83 6.26
C VAL A 385 -4.92 6.10 5.14
N ALA A 386 -3.61 5.94 5.38
CA ALA A 386 -2.62 6.10 4.32
C ALA A 386 -2.85 5.07 3.19
N PHE A 387 -3.05 3.79 3.50
CA PHE A 387 -3.40 2.78 2.48
C PHE A 387 -4.71 3.10 1.77
N PHE A 388 -5.72 3.61 2.49
CA PHE A 388 -7.01 3.95 1.90
C PHE A 388 -6.91 5.09 0.88
N ILE A 389 -6.15 6.14 1.22
CA ILE A 389 -5.94 7.29 0.34
C ILE A 389 -5.11 6.88 -0.88
N ASP A 390 -4.02 6.13 -0.70
CA ASP A 390 -3.16 5.78 -1.84
C ASP A 390 -3.91 4.88 -2.83
N SER A 391 -4.71 3.94 -2.32
CA SER A 391 -5.56 3.05 -3.12
C SER A 391 -6.67 3.78 -3.89
N ASN A 392 -7.00 5.03 -3.55
CA ASN A 392 -7.93 5.85 -4.33
C ASN A 392 -7.29 6.44 -5.59
N PHE A 393 -5.96 6.62 -5.59
CA PHE A 393 -5.26 7.27 -6.69
C PHE A 393 -4.43 6.31 -7.53
N GLU A 394 -4.20 5.09 -7.04
CA GLU A 394 -3.42 4.05 -7.71
C GLU A 394 -4.07 2.66 -7.55
N VAL A 395 -3.59 1.69 -8.33
CA VAL A 395 -4.15 0.32 -8.38
C VAL A 395 -3.45 -0.66 -7.41
N LEU A 396 -3.10 -0.17 -6.22
CA LEU A 396 -2.28 -0.87 -5.23
C LEU A 396 -2.92 -2.15 -4.67
N LEU A 397 -4.25 -2.27 -4.70
CA LEU A 397 -4.96 -3.47 -4.25
C LEU A 397 -5.13 -4.53 -5.35
N ILE A 398 -4.42 -4.38 -6.47
CA ILE A 398 -4.49 -5.28 -7.63
C ILE A 398 -3.08 -5.60 -8.16
N VAL A 399 -2.15 -4.65 -8.06
CA VAL A 399 -0.73 -4.87 -8.35
C VAL A 399 -0.12 -5.81 -7.32
N ASN A 400 0.61 -6.82 -7.80
CA ASN A 400 1.10 -7.94 -7.00
C ASN A 400 2.10 -7.54 -5.91
N ASP A 401 2.81 -6.42 -6.08
CA ASP A 401 3.84 -5.94 -5.15
C ASP A 401 3.24 -5.29 -3.89
N ALA A 402 2.13 -4.58 -4.04
CA ALA A 402 1.51 -3.83 -2.96
C ALA A 402 0.42 -4.63 -2.24
N LEU A 403 -0.33 -5.45 -2.98
CA LEU A 403 -1.49 -6.18 -2.47
C LEU A 403 -1.16 -7.08 -1.26
N PRO A 404 -0.09 -7.92 -1.27
CA PRO A 404 0.27 -8.73 -0.11
C PRO A 404 0.59 -7.88 1.13
N VAL A 405 1.27 -6.75 0.94
CA VAL A 405 1.65 -5.85 2.04
C VAL A 405 0.41 -5.25 2.69
N VAL A 406 -0.46 -4.64 1.89
CA VAL A 406 -1.66 -3.97 2.40
C VAL A 406 -2.59 -4.97 3.09
N MET A 407 -2.87 -6.10 2.45
CA MET A 407 -3.77 -7.11 3.02
C MET A 407 -3.21 -7.73 4.29
N PHE A 408 -1.90 -7.98 4.34
CA PHE A 408 -1.24 -8.47 5.54
C PHE A 408 -1.39 -7.47 6.70
N PHE A 409 -1.10 -6.18 6.48
CA PHE A 409 -1.25 -5.16 7.52
C PHE A 409 -2.71 -4.98 7.97
N LEU A 410 -3.67 -4.91 7.04
CA LEU A 410 -5.10 -4.78 7.38
C LEU A 410 -5.57 -5.95 8.25
N MET A 411 -5.16 -7.17 7.92
CA MET A 411 -5.47 -8.35 8.72
C MET A 411 -4.77 -8.34 10.09
N MET A 412 -3.51 -7.89 10.14
CA MET A 412 -2.79 -7.70 11.39
C MET A 412 -3.47 -6.67 12.31
N PHE A 413 -3.98 -5.56 11.77
CA PHE A 413 -4.72 -4.55 12.55
C PHE A 413 -6.02 -5.11 13.14
N TYR A 414 -6.66 -6.07 12.46
CA TYR A 414 -7.85 -6.73 12.97
C TYR A 414 -7.53 -7.80 14.04
N VAL A 415 -6.64 -8.76 13.73
CA VAL A 415 -6.35 -9.92 14.59
C VAL A 415 -5.43 -9.58 15.77
N PHE A 416 -4.49 -8.66 15.57
CA PHE A 416 -3.50 -8.24 16.56
C PHE A 416 -3.81 -6.84 17.12
N ARG A 417 -5.07 -6.39 17.01
CA ARG A 417 -5.54 -5.10 17.57
C ARG A 417 -5.04 -4.84 18.98
N ASP A 418 -5.21 -5.82 19.89
CA ASP A 418 -4.82 -5.65 21.29
C ASP A 418 -3.30 -5.46 21.45
N GLN A 419 -2.48 -6.14 20.63
CA GLN A 419 -1.04 -5.95 20.59
C GLN A 419 -0.67 -4.58 20.03
N PHE A 420 -1.30 -4.12 18.95
CA PHE A 420 -1.07 -2.77 18.42
C PHE A 420 -1.48 -1.68 19.41
N TYR A 421 -2.58 -1.86 20.13
CA TYR A 421 -2.97 -0.97 21.22
C TYR A 421 -1.93 -0.98 22.35
N ALA A 422 -1.46 -2.16 22.77
CA ALA A 422 -0.44 -2.29 23.81
C ALA A 422 0.89 -1.64 23.41
N LEU A 423 1.30 -1.70 22.13
CA LEU A 423 2.52 -1.04 21.63
C LEU A 423 2.56 0.47 21.94
N GLU A 424 1.41 1.13 22.03
CA GLU A 424 1.30 2.58 22.26
C GLU A 424 1.24 2.97 23.75
N HIS A 425 1.05 1.99 24.63
CA HIS A 425 0.74 2.20 26.05
C HIS A 425 1.71 1.48 26.99
N GLU A 426 2.35 0.40 26.56
CA GLU A 426 3.46 -0.21 27.29
C GLU A 426 4.75 0.54 26.95
N SER A 427 5.28 1.27 27.94
CA SER A 427 6.63 1.83 27.86
C SER A 427 7.66 0.72 28.07
N ASP A 428 8.62 0.61 27.13
CA ASP A 428 9.83 -0.20 27.30
C ASP A 428 10.71 0.30 28.45
#